data_AF-A0A5J6HQW4-F1
#
_entry.id   AF-A0A5J6HQW4-F1
#
_cell.length_a   1.000
_cell.length_b   1.000
_cell.length_c   1.000
_cell.angle_alpha   90.00
_cell.angle_beta   90.00
_cell.angle_gamma   90.00
#
_symmetry.space_group_name_H-M   'P 1'
#
loop_
_entity.id
_entity.type
_entity.pdbx_description
1 polymer ?
#
loop_
_entity_poly.entity_id
_entity_poly.type
_entity_poly.pdbx_seq_one_letter_code
_entity_poly.pdbx_strand_id
1 'polypeptide(L)'
;MRGARGSEAIAARRKGRQGQWAPQVRVFLVGGALTAGGVLTAHLTVTEWRLTPGLLLIGPVLISARKGPKATAGAVVWSVAISVTWPLALSVVDRHSGELSPAAVVFECLVLVIGGGAAVHGARRRVAREAELVRVAQRSRDAVLRPLAAEVGGVGFSSLYRSVSEFGLGGDLYDLARTPYGPRVLIGDVRGHGPEAAVLGAATVGAFREGACATPALVDLAAGLDTRISGDLGPEDFVTVLLAEFVPGEVRLVNCGHPAPLRIGLRAEPLAPSRPSAPLGLGPRPQLQRARLGVGERLLLYTDGLSEARDAQGTMLPLDDRVREAACLPLLPECLDALLSLATAHAGGSLQDDLALIMCEPRRATSMGEGGGTHDPPAVRDRCL
;
A
#
# COMPACT_ATOMS: atom_id res chain seq x y z
N MET A 1 14.26 56.73 0.45
CA MET A 1 13.34 56.22 1.49
C MET A 1 12.70 54.86 1.10
N ARG A 2 13.48 53.80 0.86
CA ARG A 2 12.96 52.43 0.58
C ARG A 2 13.84 51.35 1.23
N GLY A 3 14.29 51.56 2.47
CA GLY A 3 15.18 50.63 3.19
C GLY A 3 14.62 50.04 4.48
N ALA A 4 13.47 50.51 4.98
CA ALA A 4 13.02 50.21 6.35
C ALA A 4 11.85 49.22 6.47
N ARG A 5 11.25 48.73 5.38
CA ARG A 5 10.06 47.84 5.44
C ARG A 5 10.36 46.33 5.36
N GLY A 6 11.63 45.94 5.15
CA GLY A 6 12.02 44.52 5.04
C GLY A 6 12.34 43.84 6.38
N SER A 7 12.62 44.61 7.43
CA SER A 7 13.11 44.06 8.71
C SER A 7 11.96 43.61 9.65
N GLU A 8 10.81 44.29 9.61
CA GLU A 8 9.67 43.97 10.49
C GLU A 8 8.91 42.70 10.07
N ALA A 9 8.88 42.36 8.77
CA ALA A 9 8.19 41.17 8.27
C ALA A 9 8.93 39.86 8.63
N ILE A 10 10.25 39.90 8.81
CA ILE A 10 11.06 38.73 9.19
C ILE A 10 11.01 38.52 10.72
N ALA A 11 10.84 39.58 11.51
CA ALA A 11 10.63 39.50 12.95
C ALA A 11 9.24 38.92 13.32
N ALA A 12 8.20 39.20 12.52
CA ALA A 12 6.85 38.68 12.76
C ALA A 12 6.72 37.16 12.49
N ARG A 13 7.45 36.62 11.50
CA ARG A 13 7.44 35.17 11.19
C ARG A 13 8.21 34.30 12.21
N ARG A 14 9.05 34.90 13.05
CA ARG A 14 9.81 34.20 14.10
C ARG A 14 9.06 34.14 15.45
N LYS A 15 8.05 34.98 15.66
CA LYS A 15 7.21 35.01 16.88
C LYS A 15 6.04 34.03 16.88
N GLY A 16 5.60 33.53 15.72
CA GLY A 16 4.51 32.53 15.63
C GLY A 16 4.92 31.07 15.94
N ARG A 17 6.19 30.83 16.29
CA ARG A 17 6.74 29.49 16.52
C ARG A 17 7.13 29.24 17.99
N GLN A 18 6.66 30.08 18.90
CA GLN A 18 6.74 29.84 20.34
C GLN A 18 5.44 29.19 20.83
N GLY A 19 5.52 27.92 21.24
CA GLY A 19 4.56 27.34 22.18
C GLY A 19 3.66 26.21 21.68
N GLN A 20 3.77 25.74 20.43
CA GLN A 20 3.12 24.49 20.04
C GLN A 20 4.09 23.33 20.20
N TRP A 21 4.11 22.78 21.42
CA TRP A 21 4.69 21.47 21.70
C TRP A 21 4.16 20.44 20.70
N ALA A 22 5.05 19.62 20.14
CA ALA A 22 4.67 18.55 19.23
C ALA A 22 3.51 17.74 19.84
N PRO A 23 2.53 17.28 19.04
CA PRO A 23 1.34 16.59 19.56
C PRO A 23 1.67 15.40 20.46
N GLN A 24 2.82 14.76 20.23
CA GLN A 24 3.37 13.72 21.09
C GLN A 24 3.67 14.24 22.51
N VAL A 25 4.29 15.40 22.65
CA VAL A 25 4.64 16.00 23.95
C VAL A 25 3.40 16.47 24.70
N ARG A 26 2.37 16.97 24.01
CA ARG A 26 1.08 17.33 24.65
C ARG A 26 0.39 16.12 25.26
N VAL A 27 0.39 14.97 24.58
CA VAL A 27 -0.18 13.73 25.12
C VAL A 27 0.58 13.26 26.36
N PHE A 28 1.92 13.35 26.37
CA PHE A 28 2.73 13.04 27.55
C PHE A 28 2.46 14.00 28.71
N LEU A 29 2.32 15.31 28.44
CA LEU A 29 2.05 16.30 29.48
C LEU A 29 0.65 16.16 30.09
N VAL A 30 -0.38 15.94 29.26
CA VAL A 30 -1.77 15.80 29.73
C VAL A 30 -1.98 14.46 30.42
N GLY A 31 -1.54 13.36 29.82
CA GLY A 31 -1.57 12.04 30.46
C GLY A 31 -0.80 12.05 31.77
N GLY A 32 0.30 12.80 31.79
CA GLY A 32 1.11 12.98 32.96
C GLY A 32 0.45 13.74 34.10
N ALA A 33 -0.16 14.88 33.79
CA ALA A 33 -0.91 15.67 34.76
C ALA A 33 -2.09 14.87 35.35
N LEU A 34 -2.77 14.05 34.54
CA LEU A 34 -3.85 13.18 35.00
C LEU A 34 -3.36 12.08 35.94
N THR A 35 -2.24 11.43 35.63
CA THR A 35 -1.65 10.42 36.53
C THR A 35 -1.15 11.04 37.83
N ALA A 36 -0.50 12.21 37.77
CA ALA A 36 -0.03 12.92 38.96
C ALA A 36 -1.21 13.38 39.83
N GLY A 37 -2.29 13.88 39.22
CA GLY A 37 -3.53 14.24 39.91
C GLY A 37 -4.23 13.04 40.56
N GLY A 38 -4.29 11.90 39.86
CA GLY A 38 -4.83 10.64 40.40
C GLY A 38 -4.02 10.13 41.61
N VAL A 39 -2.69 10.18 41.53
CA VAL A 39 -1.80 9.82 42.64
C VAL A 39 -1.98 10.77 43.83
N LEU A 40 -2.04 12.08 43.59
CA LEU A 40 -2.29 13.08 44.64
C LEU A 40 -3.65 12.88 45.30
N THR A 41 -4.70 12.62 44.53
CA THR A 41 -6.05 12.40 45.06
C THR A 41 -6.12 11.13 45.90
N ALA A 42 -5.50 10.03 45.42
CA ALA A 42 -5.41 8.78 46.16
C ALA A 42 -4.62 8.94 47.47
N HIS A 43 -3.53 9.71 47.44
CA HIS A 43 -2.70 9.99 48.60
C HIS A 43 -3.43 10.83 49.67
N LEU A 44 -4.27 11.78 49.23
CA LEU A 44 -5.04 12.65 50.13
C LEU A 44 -6.31 11.98 50.69
N THR A 45 -6.80 10.91 50.07
CA THR A 45 -8.10 10.28 50.43
C THR A 45 -7.97 8.94 51.14
N VAL A 46 -6.86 8.22 51.02
CA VAL A 46 -6.68 6.87 51.58
C VAL A 46 -5.38 6.79 52.37
N THR A 47 -5.46 6.96 53.69
CA THR A 47 -4.31 7.13 54.59
C THR A 47 -3.46 5.88 54.84
N GLU A 48 -3.89 4.68 54.43
CA GLU A 48 -3.16 3.43 54.72
C GLU A 48 -2.76 2.58 53.52
N TRP A 49 -3.21 2.89 52.30
CA TRP A 49 -2.92 2.06 51.11
C TRP A 49 -2.05 2.80 50.09
N ARG A 50 -0.77 2.44 50.00
CA ARG A 50 0.18 2.96 49.00
C ARG A 50 -0.08 2.32 47.63
N LEU A 51 -1.14 2.75 46.94
CA LEU A 51 -1.50 2.34 45.57
C LEU A 51 -0.64 3.02 44.46
N THR A 52 0.39 3.77 44.86
CA THR A 52 1.27 4.58 44.00
C THR A 52 1.88 3.84 42.81
N PRO A 53 2.50 2.65 42.96
CA PRO A 53 3.18 2.00 41.84
C PRO A 53 2.19 1.43 40.80
N GLY A 54 1.01 0.96 41.25
CA GLY A 54 -0.02 0.44 40.36
C GLY A 54 -0.57 1.53 39.42
N LEU A 55 -0.86 2.71 39.96
CA LEU A 55 -1.36 3.86 39.19
C LEU A 55 -0.33 4.36 38.16
N LEU A 56 0.94 4.42 38.54
CA LEU A 56 2.03 4.84 37.66
C LEU A 56 2.34 3.84 36.53
N LEU A 57 1.89 2.58 36.66
CA LEU A 57 2.07 1.55 35.64
C LEU A 57 0.96 1.55 34.57
N ILE A 58 -0.22 2.10 34.86
CA ILE A 58 -1.36 2.14 33.93
C ILE A 58 -0.98 2.86 32.61
N GLY A 59 -0.29 3.99 32.72
CA GLY A 59 0.14 4.78 31.55
C GLY A 59 1.05 3.99 30.59
N PRO A 60 2.19 3.45 31.05
CA PRO A 60 3.04 2.59 30.26
C PRO A 60 2.30 1.39 29.63
N VAL A 61 1.40 0.74 30.36
CA VAL A 61 0.63 -0.40 29.84
C VAL A 61 -0.32 0.04 28.73
N LEU A 62 -1.08 1.12 28.91
CA LEU A 62 -1.97 1.66 27.88
C LEU A 62 -1.22 2.13 26.63
N ILE A 63 -0.05 2.76 26.81
CA ILE A 63 0.82 3.17 25.70
C ILE A 63 1.37 1.95 24.97
N SER A 64 1.74 0.88 25.68
CA SER A 64 2.24 -0.37 25.08
C SER A 64 1.22 -1.06 24.17
N ALA A 65 -0.07 -0.90 24.46
CA ALA A 65 -1.14 -1.46 23.65
C ALA A 65 -1.38 -0.69 22.34
N ARG A 66 -0.99 0.58 22.25
CA ARG A 66 -1.32 1.48 21.12
C ARG A 66 -0.14 2.06 20.38
N LYS A 67 1.04 2.10 20.99
CA LYS A 67 2.24 2.76 20.46
C LYS A 67 3.43 1.81 20.47
N GLY A 68 4.48 2.21 19.77
CA GLY A 68 5.70 1.43 19.68
C GLY A 68 6.50 1.35 20.99
N PRO A 69 7.52 0.48 21.03
CA PRO A 69 8.32 0.23 22.23
C PRO A 69 9.10 1.45 22.72
N LYS A 70 9.48 2.38 21.84
CA LYS A 70 10.17 3.63 22.22
C LYS A 70 9.26 4.55 23.04
N ALA A 71 7.99 4.71 22.65
CA ALA A 71 7.03 5.53 23.37
C ALA A 71 6.69 4.90 24.73
N THR A 72 6.57 3.58 24.78
CA THR A 72 6.35 2.82 26.02
C THR A 72 7.52 2.98 26.97
N ALA A 73 8.76 2.84 26.49
CA ALA A 73 9.96 3.05 27.30
C ALA A 73 10.04 4.48 27.86
N GLY A 74 9.69 5.49 27.04
CA GLY A 74 9.60 6.88 27.50
C GLY A 74 8.59 7.06 28.64
N ALA A 75 7.42 6.40 28.56
CA ALA A 75 6.43 6.44 29.62
C ALA A 75 6.91 5.78 30.91
N VAL A 76 7.63 4.65 30.83
CA VAL A 76 8.22 3.98 32.00
C VAL A 76 9.24 4.88 32.70
N VAL A 77 10.15 5.50 31.94
CA VAL A 77 11.15 6.43 32.49
C VAL A 77 10.47 7.58 33.21
N TRP A 78 9.38 8.10 32.64
CA TRP A 78 8.61 9.18 33.22
C TRP A 78 7.91 8.77 34.52
N SER A 79 7.31 7.58 34.57
CA SER A 79 6.70 7.00 35.79
C SER A 79 7.73 6.80 36.91
N VAL A 80 8.94 6.32 36.59
CA VAL A 80 10.03 6.16 37.56
C VAL A 80 10.51 7.52 38.08
N ALA A 81 10.65 8.52 37.20
CA ALA A 81 11.05 9.87 37.61
C ALA A 81 10.05 10.49 38.59
N ILE A 82 8.75 10.26 38.43
CA ILE A 82 7.73 10.73 39.37
C ILE A 82 7.81 10.00 40.70
N SER A 83 7.98 8.67 40.69
CA SER A 83 8.10 7.87 41.92
C SER A 83 9.28 8.31 42.79
N VAL A 84 10.36 8.83 42.19
CA VAL A 84 11.52 9.37 42.93
C VAL A 84 11.34 10.83 43.33
N THR A 85 10.84 11.68 42.43
CA THR A 85 10.78 13.13 42.66
C THR A 85 9.61 13.56 43.55
N TRP A 86 8.48 12.85 43.51
CA TRP A 86 7.29 13.16 44.29
C TRP A 86 7.52 13.06 45.81
N PRO A 87 8.10 11.97 46.34
CA PRO A 87 8.44 11.87 47.75
C PRO A 87 9.48 12.91 48.19
N LEU A 88 10.51 13.15 47.34
CA LEU A 88 11.54 14.15 47.63
C LEU A 88 10.94 15.56 47.74
N ALA A 89 10.02 15.93 46.84
CA ALA A 89 9.34 17.21 46.89
C ALA A 89 8.50 17.38 48.16
N LEU A 90 7.78 16.33 48.58
CA LEU A 90 6.99 16.35 49.82
C LEU A 90 7.87 16.48 51.07
N SER A 91 9.03 15.82 51.10
CA SER A 91 9.97 15.92 52.23
C SER A 91 10.54 17.32 52.46
N VAL A 92 10.55 18.17 51.41
CA VAL A 92 10.96 19.59 51.51
C VAL A 92 9.83 20.46 52.07
N VAL A 93 8.58 20.13 51.75
CA VAL A 93 7.39 20.92 52.11
C VAL A 93 6.89 20.57 53.52
N ASP A 94 6.92 19.30 53.92
CA ASP A 94 6.42 18.84 55.21
C ASP A 94 7.47 18.01 55.96
N ARG A 95 8.17 18.67 56.89
CA ARG A 95 9.22 18.07 57.74
C ARG A 95 8.69 17.13 58.83
N HIS A 96 7.38 17.00 58.99
CA HIS A 96 6.74 16.11 59.97
C HIS A 96 6.02 14.92 59.33
N SER A 97 5.92 14.89 58.00
CA SER A 97 5.51 13.69 57.27
C SER A 97 6.56 12.58 57.49
N GLY A 98 6.11 11.40 57.94
CA GLY A 98 6.98 10.33 58.42
C GLY A 98 8.12 9.96 57.46
N GLU A 99 9.24 9.51 58.03
CA GLU A 99 10.45 9.15 57.27
C GLU A 99 10.11 8.27 56.05
N LEU A 100 10.44 8.79 54.86
CA LEU A 100 10.35 8.04 53.63
C LEU A 100 11.31 6.86 53.70
N SER A 101 10.79 5.67 53.99
CA SER A 101 11.57 4.45 53.98
C SER A 101 12.26 4.30 52.62
N PRO A 102 13.60 4.34 52.54
CA PRO A 102 14.32 4.15 51.28
C PRO A 102 13.95 2.81 50.62
N ALA A 103 13.63 1.80 51.43
CA ALA A 103 13.17 0.50 50.96
C ALA A 103 11.84 0.58 50.19
N ALA A 104 10.92 1.47 50.56
CA ALA A 104 9.64 1.64 49.87
C ALA A 104 9.82 2.28 48.48
N VAL A 105 10.67 3.31 48.36
CA VAL A 105 11.00 3.95 47.07
C VAL A 105 11.71 2.96 46.15
N VAL A 106 12.66 2.19 46.70
CA VAL A 106 13.35 1.12 45.97
C VAL A 106 12.35 0.06 45.49
N PHE A 107 11.41 -0.36 46.33
CA PHE A 107 10.37 -1.32 45.96
C PHE A 107 9.46 -0.78 44.82
N GLU A 108 8.99 0.46 44.92
CA GLU A 108 8.17 1.08 43.86
C GLU A 108 8.92 1.18 42.52
N CYS A 109 10.18 1.62 42.55
CA CYS A 109 11.04 1.67 41.37
C CYS A 109 11.23 0.29 40.75
N LEU A 110 11.44 -0.74 41.58
CA LEU A 110 11.61 -2.12 41.13
C LEU A 110 10.34 -2.65 40.45
N VAL A 111 9.16 -2.39 41.01
CA VAL A 111 7.87 -2.74 40.38
C VAL A 111 7.68 -2.03 39.04
N LEU A 112 8.00 -0.73 38.95
CA LEU A 112 7.88 0.05 37.71
C LEU A 112 8.87 -0.39 36.64
N VAL A 113 10.11 -0.72 37.01
CA VAL A 113 11.13 -1.20 36.08
C VAL A 113 10.76 -2.59 35.55
N ILE A 114 10.31 -3.51 36.42
CA ILE A 114 9.92 -4.87 36.01
C ILE A 114 8.63 -4.84 35.17
N GLY A 115 7.57 -4.20 35.68
CA GLY A 115 6.29 -4.09 34.98
C GLY A 115 6.39 -3.30 33.68
N GLY A 116 7.15 -2.20 33.70
CA GLY A 116 7.46 -1.40 32.52
C GLY A 116 8.31 -2.16 31.51
N GLY A 117 9.28 -2.94 31.97
CA GLY A 117 10.08 -3.85 31.15
C GLY A 117 9.21 -4.90 30.44
N ALA A 118 8.25 -5.50 31.16
CA ALA A 118 7.28 -6.44 30.59
C ALA A 118 6.37 -5.75 29.56
N ALA A 119 5.91 -4.53 29.81
CA ALA A 119 5.11 -3.75 28.86
C ALA A 119 5.90 -3.40 27.58
N VAL A 120 7.16 -2.98 27.72
CA VAL A 120 8.05 -2.73 26.57
C VAL A 120 8.32 -4.01 25.79
N HIS A 121 8.55 -5.14 26.47
CA HIS A 121 8.73 -6.44 25.84
C HIS A 121 7.48 -6.90 25.08
N GLY A 122 6.30 -6.73 25.68
CA GLY A 122 5.01 -6.96 25.03
C GLY A 122 4.84 -6.12 23.77
N ALA A 123 5.10 -4.81 23.85
CA ALA A 123 5.07 -3.91 22.70
C ALA A 123 6.07 -4.31 21.61
N ARG A 124 7.30 -4.73 21.98
CA ARG A 124 8.30 -5.25 21.03
C ARG A 124 7.80 -6.52 20.33
N ARG A 125 7.23 -7.47 21.08
CA ARG A 125 6.68 -8.71 20.50
C ARG A 125 5.49 -8.44 19.60
N ARG A 126 4.59 -7.53 19.97
CA ARG A 126 3.45 -7.11 19.13
C ARG A 126 3.94 -6.55 17.80
N VAL A 127 4.82 -5.55 17.84
CA VAL A 127 5.39 -4.93 16.64
C VAL A 127 6.18 -5.94 15.80
N ALA A 128 6.91 -6.86 16.43
CA ALA A 128 7.65 -7.90 15.72
C ALA A 128 6.72 -8.90 15.00
N ARG A 129 5.64 -9.36 15.67
CA ARG A 129 4.64 -10.25 15.06
C ARG A 129 3.92 -9.58 13.90
N GLU A 130 3.49 -8.34 14.08
CA GLU A 130 2.87 -7.55 13.00
C GLU A 130 3.82 -7.41 11.81
N ALA A 131 5.10 -7.09 12.06
CA ALA A 131 6.10 -6.99 11.00
C ALA A 131 6.40 -8.34 10.32
N GLU A 132 6.32 -9.46 11.03
CA GLU A 132 6.51 -10.80 10.47
C GLU A 132 5.34 -11.20 9.57
N LEU A 133 4.10 -10.95 9.99
CA LEU A 133 2.90 -11.17 9.18
C LEU A 133 2.95 -10.36 7.88
N VAL A 134 3.33 -9.08 7.96
CA VAL A 134 3.51 -8.22 6.78
C VAL A 134 4.61 -8.74 5.85
N ARG A 135 5.74 -9.23 6.39
CA ARG A 135 6.83 -9.79 5.57
C ARG A 135 6.46 -11.09 4.89
N VAL A 136 5.73 -11.98 5.56
CA VAL A 136 5.26 -13.25 4.98
C VAL A 136 4.24 -12.97 3.88
N ALA A 137 3.33 -12.02 4.13
CA ALA A 137 2.38 -11.54 3.13
C ALA A 137 3.08 -10.94 1.90
N GLN A 138 4.05 -10.04 2.10
CA GLN A 138 4.85 -9.45 1.02
C GLN A 138 5.62 -10.49 0.21
N ARG A 139 6.29 -11.45 0.86
CA ARG A 139 7.01 -12.51 0.16
C ARG A 139 6.10 -13.44 -0.64
N SER A 140 4.91 -13.72 -0.12
CA SER A 140 3.91 -14.52 -0.84
C SER A 140 3.40 -13.77 -2.06
N ARG A 141 3.23 -12.44 -1.94
CA ARG A 141 2.83 -11.59 -3.05
C ARG A 141 3.88 -11.49 -4.15
N ASP A 142 5.14 -11.26 -3.82
CA ASP A 142 6.22 -11.16 -4.82
C ASP A 142 6.41 -12.48 -5.59
N ALA A 143 5.96 -13.61 -5.02
CA ALA A 143 5.91 -14.89 -5.72
C ALA A 143 4.74 -14.97 -6.74
N VAL A 144 3.65 -14.23 -6.50
CA VAL A 144 2.44 -14.20 -7.35
C VAL A 144 2.57 -13.14 -8.45
N LEU A 145 2.83 -11.87 -8.09
CA LEU A 145 2.98 -10.75 -9.01
C LEU A 145 4.45 -10.57 -9.38
N ARG A 146 4.83 -11.09 -10.54
CA ARG A 146 6.21 -10.98 -11.03
C ARG A 146 6.42 -9.62 -11.70
N PRO A 147 7.60 -9.00 -11.56
CA PRO A 147 7.98 -7.88 -12.42
C PRO A 147 7.86 -8.32 -13.88
N LEU A 148 7.15 -7.53 -14.69
CA LEU A 148 7.00 -7.85 -16.10
C LEU A 148 8.37 -7.76 -16.80
N ALA A 149 8.65 -8.71 -17.69
CA ALA A 149 9.80 -8.61 -18.56
C ALA A 149 9.69 -7.33 -19.41
N ALA A 150 10.76 -6.54 -19.45
CA ALA A 150 10.75 -5.22 -20.09
C ALA A 150 10.37 -5.27 -21.58
N GLU A 151 10.62 -6.40 -22.25
CA GLU A 151 10.19 -6.63 -23.62
C GLU A 151 9.89 -8.12 -23.87
N VAL A 152 8.74 -8.39 -24.50
CA VAL A 152 8.35 -9.74 -24.93
C VAL A 152 7.70 -9.66 -26.31
N GLY A 153 8.19 -10.46 -27.27
CA GLY A 153 7.56 -10.58 -28.58
C GLY A 153 7.46 -9.28 -29.38
N GLY A 154 8.43 -8.37 -29.23
CA GLY A 154 8.41 -7.06 -29.89
C GLY A 154 7.46 -6.04 -29.26
N VAL A 155 7.05 -6.25 -28.00
CA VAL A 155 6.25 -5.30 -27.23
C VAL A 155 7.01 -4.98 -25.95
N GLY A 156 7.23 -3.69 -25.68
CA GLY A 156 7.79 -3.20 -24.43
C GLY A 156 6.72 -3.14 -23.34
N PHE A 157 7.06 -3.58 -22.14
CA PHE A 157 6.16 -3.58 -20.98
C PHE A 157 6.80 -2.85 -19.80
N SER A 158 5.97 -2.14 -19.05
CA SER A 158 6.29 -1.64 -17.71
C SER A 158 5.07 -1.85 -16.83
N SER A 159 5.30 -2.21 -15.57
CA SER A 159 4.24 -2.38 -14.57
C SER A 159 4.56 -1.59 -13.31
N LEU A 160 3.54 -0.98 -12.72
CA LEU A 160 3.62 -0.34 -11.43
C LEU A 160 2.45 -0.83 -10.60
N TYR A 161 2.72 -1.14 -9.33
CA TYR A 161 1.69 -1.48 -8.39
C TYR A 161 1.90 -0.70 -7.09
N ARG A 162 0.82 -0.19 -6.51
CA ARG A 162 0.78 0.43 -5.19
C ARG A 162 -0.36 -0.19 -4.37
N SER A 163 -0.06 -0.73 -3.19
CA SER A 163 -1.14 -1.12 -2.25
C SER A 163 -1.38 -0.04 -1.20
N VAL A 164 -2.64 0.13 -0.82
CA VAL A 164 -3.08 0.95 0.31
C VAL A 164 -3.24 0.13 1.59
N SER A 165 -3.40 -1.20 1.50
CA SER A 165 -3.55 -2.09 2.65
C SER A 165 -2.30 -2.14 3.56
N GLU A 166 -2.50 -2.17 4.88
CA GLU A 166 -1.40 -2.29 5.87
C GLU A 166 -0.59 -3.60 5.71
N PHE A 167 -1.20 -4.63 5.13
CA PHE A 167 -0.57 -5.93 4.90
C PHE A 167 0.06 -6.06 3.51
N GLY A 168 -0.09 -5.06 2.63
CA GLY A 168 0.40 -5.09 1.26
C GLY A 168 -0.25 -6.16 0.37
N LEU A 169 -1.38 -6.73 0.80
CA LEU A 169 -2.18 -7.71 0.08
C LEU A 169 -3.43 -7.00 -0.44
N GLY A 170 -3.32 -6.51 -1.67
CA GLY A 170 -4.43 -5.88 -2.37
C GLY A 170 -5.20 -6.83 -3.28
N GLY A 171 -6.36 -6.37 -3.76
CA GLY A 171 -7.22 -7.09 -4.71
C GLY A 171 -6.66 -7.14 -6.13
N ASP A 172 -5.86 -6.13 -6.49
CA ASP A 172 -5.29 -6.01 -7.83
C ASP A 172 -4.32 -7.15 -8.20
N LEU A 173 -4.47 -7.67 -9.41
CA LEU A 173 -3.63 -8.72 -9.98
C LEU A 173 -3.21 -8.39 -11.41
N TYR A 174 -2.04 -8.88 -11.80
CA TYR A 174 -1.60 -8.84 -13.18
C TYR A 174 -0.53 -9.89 -13.47
N ASP A 175 -0.39 -10.25 -14.74
CA ASP A 175 0.67 -11.15 -15.21
C ASP A 175 0.92 -11.02 -16.72
N LEU A 176 2.06 -11.51 -17.19
CA LEU A 176 2.45 -11.52 -18.60
C LEU A 176 2.92 -12.93 -18.98
N ALA A 177 2.36 -13.47 -20.06
CA ALA A 177 2.77 -14.74 -20.62
C ALA A 177 3.26 -14.57 -22.05
N ARG A 178 4.41 -15.18 -22.37
CA ARG A 178 4.83 -15.36 -23.76
C ARG A 178 4.14 -16.59 -24.35
N THR A 179 3.29 -16.41 -25.35
CA THR A 179 2.52 -17.50 -25.95
C THR A 179 2.80 -17.65 -27.44
N PRO A 180 2.46 -18.79 -28.08
CA PRO A 180 2.54 -18.96 -29.53
C PRO A 180 1.67 -17.98 -30.32
N TYR A 181 0.67 -17.39 -29.66
CA TYR A 181 -0.28 -16.43 -30.25
C TYR A 181 0.18 -14.98 -30.10
N GLY A 182 1.33 -14.75 -29.45
CA GLY A 182 1.84 -13.43 -29.09
C GLY A 182 1.91 -13.23 -27.57
N PRO A 183 2.47 -12.10 -27.10
CA PRO A 183 2.43 -11.73 -25.69
C PRO A 183 0.98 -11.59 -25.21
N ARG A 184 0.65 -12.21 -24.08
CA ARG A 184 -0.66 -12.06 -23.42
C ARG A 184 -0.49 -11.43 -22.05
N VAL A 185 -1.27 -10.40 -21.76
CA VAL A 185 -1.31 -9.72 -20.47
C VAL A 185 -2.65 -9.99 -19.80
N LEU A 186 -2.59 -10.27 -18.51
CA LEU A 186 -3.72 -10.28 -17.58
C LEU A 186 -3.59 -9.05 -16.68
N ILE A 187 -4.69 -8.32 -16.49
CA ILE A 187 -4.85 -7.40 -15.36
C ILE A 187 -6.27 -7.60 -14.80
N GLY A 188 -6.42 -7.42 -13.50
CA GLY A 188 -7.69 -7.60 -12.84
C GLY A 188 -7.70 -7.04 -11.43
N ASP A 189 -8.88 -7.04 -10.84
CA ASP A 189 -9.09 -6.72 -9.43
C ASP A 189 -10.09 -7.70 -8.82
N VAL A 190 -9.79 -8.15 -7.62
CA VAL A 190 -10.62 -9.05 -6.82
C VAL A 190 -11.48 -8.23 -5.90
N ARG A 191 -12.80 -8.43 -5.98
CA ARG A 191 -13.72 -7.80 -5.04
C ARG A 191 -13.40 -8.22 -3.60
N GLY A 192 -13.15 -7.25 -2.73
CA GLY A 192 -12.86 -7.47 -1.32
C GLY A 192 -11.41 -7.13 -0.96
N HIS A 193 -11.03 -7.33 0.30
CA HIS A 193 -9.68 -7.02 0.75
C HIS A 193 -9.16 -8.07 1.73
N GLY A 194 -7.84 -8.20 1.79
CA GLY A 194 -7.16 -9.07 2.74
C GLY A 194 -6.88 -10.47 2.20
N PRO A 195 -6.68 -11.47 3.08
CA PRO A 195 -6.08 -12.75 2.70
C PRO A 195 -6.92 -13.57 1.70
N GLU A 196 -8.25 -13.53 1.80
CA GLU A 196 -9.15 -14.28 0.92
C GLU A 196 -9.09 -13.76 -0.53
N ALA A 197 -9.14 -12.43 -0.70
CA ALA A 197 -8.96 -11.79 -1.99
C ALA A 197 -7.58 -12.11 -2.60
N ALA A 198 -6.53 -12.13 -1.79
CA ALA A 198 -5.19 -12.49 -2.25
C ALA A 198 -5.07 -13.94 -2.74
N VAL A 199 -5.75 -14.89 -2.07
CA VAL A 199 -5.78 -16.31 -2.50
C VAL A 199 -6.50 -16.45 -3.84
N LEU A 200 -7.65 -15.79 -3.99
CA LEU A 200 -8.42 -15.80 -5.23
C LEU A 200 -7.67 -15.12 -6.39
N GLY A 201 -6.98 -14.01 -6.11
CA GLY A 201 -6.11 -13.35 -7.08
C GLY A 201 -4.97 -14.26 -7.54
N ALA A 202 -4.33 -14.96 -6.60
CA ALA A 202 -3.29 -15.94 -6.91
C ALA A 202 -3.81 -17.13 -7.73
N ALA A 203 -5.01 -17.62 -7.43
CA ALA A 203 -5.68 -18.68 -8.19
C ALA A 203 -5.97 -18.22 -9.63
N THR A 204 -6.44 -16.99 -9.81
CA THR A 204 -6.70 -16.39 -11.14
C THR A 204 -5.41 -16.27 -11.96
N VAL A 205 -4.33 -15.76 -11.36
CA VAL A 205 -3.01 -15.69 -12.02
C VAL A 205 -2.48 -17.09 -12.35
N GLY A 206 -2.64 -18.06 -11.45
CA GLY A 206 -2.26 -19.46 -11.69
C GLY A 206 -3.01 -20.07 -12.88
N ALA A 207 -4.34 -19.89 -12.91
CA ALA A 207 -5.19 -20.35 -14.01
C ALA A 207 -4.80 -19.69 -15.35
N PHE A 208 -4.44 -18.40 -15.33
CA PHE A 208 -3.94 -17.71 -16.51
C PHE A 208 -2.62 -18.30 -17.00
N ARG A 209 -1.65 -18.54 -16.11
CA ARG A 209 -0.37 -19.17 -16.48
C ARG A 209 -0.54 -20.54 -17.11
N GLU A 210 -1.49 -21.32 -16.61
CA GLU A 210 -1.83 -22.65 -17.15
C GLU A 210 -2.52 -22.56 -18.52
N GLY A 211 -3.51 -21.67 -18.66
CA GLY A 211 -4.32 -21.56 -19.87
C GLY A 211 -3.71 -20.73 -21.00
N ALA A 212 -2.82 -19.76 -20.69
CA ALA A 212 -2.37 -18.75 -21.65
C ALA A 212 -1.69 -19.36 -22.88
N CYS A 213 -0.89 -20.42 -22.72
CA CYS A 213 -0.25 -21.12 -23.84
C CYS A 213 -1.14 -22.20 -24.48
N ALA A 214 -2.06 -22.79 -23.71
CA ALA A 214 -2.86 -23.94 -24.14
C ALA A 214 -4.13 -23.55 -24.92
N THR A 215 -4.65 -22.34 -24.70
CA THR A 215 -5.95 -21.92 -25.24
C THR A 215 -5.79 -20.90 -26.37
N PRO A 216 -6.10 -21.22 -27.63
CA PRO A 216 -5.89 -20.31 -28.76
C PRO A 216 -6.73 -19.03 -28.73
N ALA A 217 -8.00 -19.10 -28.34
CA ALA A 217 -8.88 -17.94 -28.33
C ALA A 217 -8.93 -17.29 -26.94
N LEU A 218 -8.79 -15.96 -26.88
CA LEU A 218 -8.89 -15.22 -25.62
C LEU A 218 -10.24 -15.36 -24.91
N VAL A 219 -11.34 -15.49 -25.66
CA VAL A 219 -12.68 -15.66 -25.08
C VAL A 219 -12.78 -17.00 -24.36
N ASP A 220 -12.22 -18.06 -24.95
CA ASP A 220 -12.17 -19.39 -24.34
C ASP A 220 -11.23 -19.40 -23.12
N LEU A 221 -10.14 -18.62 -23.17
CA LEU A 221 -9.26 -18.44 -22.02
C LEU A 221 -10.03 -17.81 -20.85
N ALA A 222 -10.79 -16.74 -21.10
CA ALA A 222 -11.63 -16.12 -20.06
C ALA A 222 -12.67 -17.09 -19.48
N ALA A 223 -13.32 -17.92 -20.32
CA ALA A 223 -14.23 -18.95 -19.86
C ALA A 223 -13.53 -20.04 -19.01
N GLY A 224 -12.30 -20.39 -19.38
CA GLY A 224 -11.45 -21.29 -18.60
C GLY A 224 -11.06 -20.72 -17.23
N LEU A 225 -10.72 -19.42 -17.18
CA LEU A 225 -10.46 -18.72 -15.92
C LEU A 225 -11.69 -18.73 -15.01
N ASP A 226 -12.85 -18.37 -15.56
CA ASP A 226 -14.14 -18.36 -14.85
C ASP A 226 -14.44 -19.73 -14.24
N THR A 227 -14.33 -20.79 -15.05
CA THR A 227 -14.56 -22.18 -14.62
C THR A 227 -13.60 -22.58 -13.51
N ARG A 228 -12.31 -22.20 -13.62
CA ARG A 228 -11.30 -22.58 -12.64
C ARG A 228 -11.50 -21.91 -11.29
N ILE A 229 -11.86 -20.63 -11.26
CA ILE A 229 -12.00 -19.90 -9.99
C ILE A 229 -13.39 -20.07 -9.38
N SER A 230 -14.41 -20.45 -10.16
CA SER A 230 -15.80 -20.61 -9.68
C SER A 230 -15.95 -21.53 -8.46
N GLY A 231 -15.07 -22.53 -8.31
CA GLY A 231 -15.08 -23.43 -7.15
C GLY A 231 -14.47 -22.83 -5.88
N ASP A 232 -13.69 -21.75 -6.01
CA ASP A 232 -12.98 -21.08 -4.92
C ASP A 232 -13.69 -19.78 -4.49
N LEU A 233 -14.78 -19.40 -5.16
CA LEU A 233 -15.55 -18.18 -4.88
C LEU A 233 -16.59 -18.37 -3.77
N GLY A 234 -16.69 -17.40 -2.87
CA GLY A 234 -17.88 -17.19 -2.05
C GLY A 234 -19.08 -16.70 -2.88
N PRO A 235 -20.29 -16.68 -2.28
CA PRO A 235 -21.54 -16.34 -3.00
C PRO A 235 -21.57 -14.92 -3.58
N GLU A 236 -20.69 -14.04 -3.11
CA GLU A 236 -20.63 -12.62 -3.45
C GLU A 236 -19.26 -12.22 -4.04
N ASP A 237 -18.35 -13.17 -4.20
CA ASP A 237 -16.99 -12.90 -4.66
C ASP A 237 -16.95 -12.89 -6.19
N PHE A 238 -16.19 -11.96 -6.75
CA PHE A 238 -15.95 -11.89 -8.18
C PHE A 238 -14.60 -11.26 -8.48
N VAL A 239 -14.12 -11.51 -9.68
CA VAL A 239 -12.85 -10.95 -10.16
C VAL A 239 -13.09 -10.24 -11.48
N THR A 240 -12.82 -8.93 -11.51
CA THR A 240 -12.79 -8.18 -12.77
C THR A 240 -11.50 -8.53 -13.51
N VAL A 241 -11.57 -8.79 -14.81
CA VAL A 241 -10.40 -9.17 -15.60
C VAL A 241 -10.42 -8.52 -16.98
N LEU A 242 -9.25 -8.05 -17.42
CA LEU A 242 -8.97 -7.71 -18.80
C LEU A 242 -7.80 -8.57 -19.31
N LEU A 243 -8.03 -9.26 -20.42
CA LEU A 243 -7.00 -9.98 -21.16
C LEU A 243 -6.64 -9.18 -22.42
N ALA A 244 -5.33 -9.01 -22.66
CA ALA A 244 -4.80 -8.39 -23.86
C ALA A 244 -3.81 -9.33 -24.57
N GLU A 245 -4.06 -9.65 -25.84
CA GLU A 245 -3.13 -10.39 -26.71
C GLU A 245 -2.57 -9.46 -27.77
N PHE A 246 -1.25 -9.36 -27.84
CA PHE A 246 -0.55 -8.55 -28.82
C PHE A 246 -0.16 -9.40 -30.01
N VAL A 247 -0.63 -9.00 -31.20
CA VAL A 247 -0.17 -9.55 -32.47
C VAL A 247 0.34 -8.40 -33.35
N PRO A 248 1.07 -8.66 -34.44
CA PRO A 248 1.59 -7.59 -35.27
C PRO A 248 0.50 -6.61 -35.76
N GLY A 249 0.60 -5.35 -35.34
CA GLY A 249 -0.28 -4.25 -35.77
C GLY A 249 -1.65 -4.16 -35.08
N GLU A 250 -2.02 -5.10 -34.22
CA GLU A 250 -3.27 -5.06 -33.46
C GLU A 250 -3.11 -5.63 -32.04
N VAL A 251 -3.95 -5.15 -31.13
CA VAL A 251 -4.20 -5.76 -29.83
C VAL A 251 -5.61 -6.33 -29.81
N ARG A 252 -5.72 -7.55 -29.31
CA ARG A 252 -6.98 -8.25 -29.08
C ARG A 252 -7.31 -8.19 -27.60
N LEU A 253 -8.53 -7.79 -27.27
CA LEU A 253 -8.97 -7.54 -25.90
C LEU A 253 -10.19 -8.38 -25.58
N VAL A 254 -10.22 -8.93 -24.37
CA VAL A 254 -11.39 -9.59 -23.78
C VAL A 254 -11.56 -9.01 -22.38
N ASN A 255 -12.65 -8.27 -22.19
CA ASN A 255 -12.95 -7.57 -20.94
C ASN A 255 -14.11 -8.27 -20.21
N CYS A 256 -13.84 -8.72 -18.99
CA CYS A 256 -14.77 -9.34 -18.05
C CYS A 256 -15.00 -8.39 -16.87
N GLY A 257 -15.76 -7.32 -17.10
CA GLY A 257 -16.18 -6.36 -16.07
C GLY A 257 -15.09 -5.43 -15.53
N HIS A 258 -13.93 -5.34 -16.19
CA HIS A 258 -12.80 -4.50 -15.78
C HIS A 258 -12.86 -3.11 -16.44
N PRO A 259 -12.20 -2.06 -15.89
CA PRO A 259 -12.09 -0.78 -16.57
C PRO A 259 -11.56 -0.90 -18.01
N ALA A 260 -12.10 -0.06 -18.91
CA ALA A 260 -11.68 -0.06 -20.31
C ALA A 260 -10.24 0.49 -20.43
N PRO A 261 -9.32 -0.23 -21.10
CA PRO A 261 -7.95 0.25 -21.23
C PRO A 261 -7.91 1.51 -22.10
N LEU A 262 -6.90 2.34 -21.90
CA LEU A 262 -6.71 3.56 -22.70
C LEU A 262 -5.70 3.30 -23.82
N ARG A 263 -6.10 3.59 -25.06
CA ARG A 263 -5.14 3.81 -26.14
C ARG A 263 -4.59 5.21 -26.01
N ILE A 264 -3.27 5.30 -25.85
CA ILE A 264 -2.55 6.56 -25.71
C ILE A 264 -1.89 6.87 -27.06
N GLY A 265 -2.46 7.83 -27.77
CA GLY A 265 -1.92 8.38 -29.02
C GLY A 265 -1.99 9.90 -29.00
N LEU A 266 -2.60 10.50 -30.03
CA LEU A 266 -2.92 11.94 -30.03
C LEU A 266 -3.86 12.34 -28.88
N ARG A 267 -4.66 11.39 -28.40
CA ARG A 267 -5.58 11.51 -27.27
C ARG A 267 -5.45 10.26 -26.38
N ALA A 268 -5.90 10.34 -25.13
CA ALA A 268 -6.21 9.17 -24.34
C ALA A 268 -7.63 8.70 -24.71
N GLU A 269 -7.75 7.55 -25.37
CA GLU A 269 -9.02 7.03 -25.88
C GLU A 269 -9.38 5.72 -25.18
N PRO A 270 -10.50 5.65 -24.46
CA PRO A 270 -10.99 4.40 -23.89
C PRO A 270 -11.38 3.39 -24.96
N LEU A 271 -10.78 2.20 -24.92
CA LEU A 271 -11.18 1.07 -25.75
C LEU A 271 -12.28 0.27 -25.04
N ALA A 272 -13.44 0.91 -24.85
CA ALA A 272 -14.58 0.27 -24.21
C ALA A 272 -15.15 -0.87 -25.08
N PRO A 273 -15.62 -1.97 -24.49
CA PRO A 273 -16.30 -3.02 -25.23
C PRO A 273 -17.65 -2.50 -25.75
N SER A 274 -18.06 -2.97 -26.92
CA SER A 274 -19.37 -2.64 -27.51
C SER A 274 -20.55 -3.13 -26.66
N ARG A 275 -20.32 -4.21 -25.89
CA ARG A 275 -21.24 -4.74 -24.89
C ARG A 275 -20.46 -5.09 -23.62
N PRO A 276 -20.84 -4.56 -22.45
CA PRO A 276 -20.24 -4.96 -21.18
C PRO A 276 -20.43 -6.46 -20.92
N SER A 277 -19.44 -7.08 -20.27
CA SER A 277 -19.54 -8.43 -19.72
C SER A 277 -19.55 -8.36 -18.19
N ALA A 278 -20.20 -9.34 -17.56
CA ALA A 278 -20.03 -9.57 -16.13
C ALA A 278 -18.56 -9.92 -15.81
N PRO A 279 -18.12 -9.68 -14.55
CA PRO A 279 -16.89 -10.21 -14.00
C PRO A 279 -16.84 -11.75 -13.99
N LEU A 280 -15.64 -12.30 -13.80
CA LEU A 280 -15.48 -13.72 -13.52
C LEU A 280 -16.16 -14.06 -12.18
N GLY A 281 -16.80 -15.23 -12.10
CA GLY A 281 -17.65 -15.66 -10.99
C GLY A 281 -19.13 -15.35 -11.16
N LEU A 282 -19.47 -14.44 -12.08
CA LEU A 282 -20.84 -13.97 -12.29
C LEU A 282 -21.39 -14.32 -13.68
N GLY A 283 -20.84 -15.36 -14.31
CA GLY A 283 -21.26 -15.82 -15.64
C GLY A 283 -20.87 -14.84 -16.76
N PRO A 284 -19.57 -14.56 -16.94
CA PRO A 284 -19.07 -13.63 -17.95
C PRO A 284 -19.46 -14.08 -19.36
N ARG A 285 -19.79 -13.12 -20.23
CA ARG A 285 -20.05 -13.34 -21.67
C ARG A 285 -19.26 -12.33 -22.51
N PRO A 286 -17.93 -12.34 -22.43
CA PRO A 286 -17.12 -11.30 -23.01
C PRO A 286 -17.02 -11.48 -24.52
N GLN A 287 -16.77 -10.37 -25.22
CA GLN A 287 -16.57 -10.35 -26.67
C GLN A 287 -15.12 -10.03 -26.98
N LEU A 288 -14.63 -10.63 -28.08
CA LEU A 288 -13.32 -10.28 -28.61
C LEU A 288 -13.39 -8.89 -29.27
N GLN A 289 -12.68 -7.93 -28.70
CA GLN A 289 -12.45 -6.62 -29.28
C GLN A 289 -11.08 -6.58 -29.95
N ARG A 290 -10.98 -5.87 -31.07
CA ARG A 290 -9.72 -5.63 -31.78
C ARG A 290 -9.47 -4.14 -31.87
N ALA A 291 -8.26 -3.72 -31.55
CA ALA A 291 -7.83 -2.34 -31.72
C ALA A 291 -6.47 -2.30 -32.41
N ARG A 292 -6.28 -1.32 -33.31
CA ARG A 292 -4.97 -1.06 -33.89
C ARG A 292 -4.17 -0.16 -32.95
N LEU A 293 -2.90 -0.49 -32.79
CA LEU A 293 -1.90 0.36 -32.15
C LEU A 293 -0.94 0.85 -33.22
N GLY A 294 -1.02 2.13 -33.54
CA GLY A 294 -0.10 2.82 -34.42
C GLY A 294 1.30 2.88 -33.83
N VAL A 295 2.26 3.28 -34.67
CA VAL A 295 3.65 3.43 -34.21
C VAL A 295 3.74 4.57 -33.19
N GLY A 296 4.29 4.27 -32.02
CA GLY A 296 4.39 5.22 -30.91
C GLY A 296 3.10 5.38 -30.11
N GLU A 297 2.01 4.70 -30.51
CA GLU A 297 0.84 4.57 -29.65
C GLU A 297 1.09 3.50 -28.59
N ARG A 298 0.53 3.73 -27.40
CA ARG A 298 0.67 2.84 -26.25
C ARG A 298 -0.70 2.38 -25.79
N LEU A 299 -0.72 1.27 -25.06
CA LEU A 299 -1.90 0.79 -24.37
C LEU A 299 -1.65 0.86 -22.87
N LEU A 300 -2.45 1.65 -22.16
CA LEU A 300 -2.45 1.70 -20.71
C LEU A 300 -3.57 0.81 -20.18
N LEU A 301 -3.18 -0.23 -19.46
CA LEU A 301 -4.08 -1.05 -18.64
C LEU A 301 -4.00 -0.56 -17.20
N TYR A 302 -5.12 -0.48 -16.51
CA TYR A 302 -5.19 0.03 -15.14
C TYR A 302 -6.35 -0.59 -14.39
N THR A 303 -6.19 -0.74 -13.08
CA THR A 303 -7.29 -1.06 -12.15
C THR A 303 -8.04 0.20 -11.76
N ASP A 304 -9.21 0.03 -11.15
CA ASP A 304 -10.12 1.13 -10.82
C ASP A 304 -9.48 2.17 -9.88
N GLY A 305 -8.48 1.82 -9.07
CA GLY A 305 -7.70 2.76 -8.26
C GLY A 305 -7.09 3.94 -9.02
N LEU A 306 -6.93 3.87 -10.35
CA LEU A 306 -6.56 5.03 -11.17
C LEU A 306 -7.77 5.95 -11.41
N SER A 307 -8.84 5.39 -11.98
CA SER A 307 -10.05 6.15 -12.37
C SER A 307 -10.87 6.61 -11.17
N GLU A 308 -10.84 5.85 -10.08
CA GLU A 308 -11.57 6.10 -8.84
C GLU A 308 -10.74 6.83 -7.80
N ALA A 309 -9.53 7.30 -8.14
CA ALA A 309 -8.81 8.24 -7.30
C ALA A 309 -9.64 9.50 -7.09
N ARG A 310 -10.04 9.79 -5.85
CA ARG A 310 -10.98 10.87 -5.52
C ARG A 310 -10.29 12.05 -4.85
N ASP A 311 -10.61 13.25 -5.32
CA ASP A 311 -10.24 14.49 -4.64
C ASP A 311 -11.01 14.69 -3.33
N ALA A 312 -10.73 15.80 -2.63
CA ALA A 312 -11.39 16.14 -1.37
C ALA A 312 -12.92 16.40 -1.52
N GLN A 313 -13.41 16.58 -2.75
CA GLN A 313 -14.82 16.74 -3.09
C GLN A 313 -15.47 15.42 -3.51
N GLY A 314 -14.72 14.31 -3.57
CA GLY A 314 -15.20 13.00 -4.00
C GLY A 314 -15.19 12.81 -5.52
N THR A 315 -14.61 13.76 -6.28
CA THR A 315 -14.54 13.72 -7.75
C THR A 315 -13.44 12.77 -8.18
N MET A 316 -13.82 11.79 -8.99
CA MET A 316 -12.93 10.84 -9.66
C MET A 316 -11.91 11.54 -10.56
N LEU A 317 -10.75 10.92 -10.78
CA LEU A 317 -9.70 11.43 -11.66
C LEU A 317 -10.19 11.42 -13.13
N PRO A 318 -10.24 12.57 -13.82
CA PRO A 318 -10.57 12.60 -15.23
C PRO A 318 -9.46 11.91 -16.06
N LEU A 319 -9.85 10.95 -16.90
CA LEU A 319 -8.94 10.27 -17.84
C LEU A 319 -8.77 11.10 -19.12
N ASP A 320 -8.24 12.31 -18.96
CA ASP A 320 -8.15 13.34 -19.99
C ASP A 320 -6.71 13.54 -20.53
N ASP A 321 -6.45 14.71 -21.12
CA ASP A 321 -5.14 15.07 -21.65
C ASP A 321 -4.02 15.04 -20.59
N ARG A 322 -4.32 15.19 -19.29
CA ARG A 322 -3.30 15.08 -18.22
C ARG A 322 -2.78 13.65 -18.10
N VAL A 323 -3.70 12.66 -18.19
CA VAL A 323 -3.34 11.24 -18.21
C VAL A 323 -2.55 10.92 -19.48
N ARG A 324 -2.96 11.46 -20.62
CA ARG A 324 -2.21 11.33 -21.89
C ARG A 324 -0.79 11.88 -21.77
N GLU A 325 -0.63 13.09 -21.23
CA GLU A 325 0.68 13.75 -21.07
C GLU A 325 1.62 12.93 -20.18
N ALA A 326 1.12 12.44 -19.05
CA ALA A 326 1.87 11.54 -18.17
C ALA A 326 2.26 10.23 -18.89
N ALA A 327 1.34 9.67 -19.69
CA ALA A 327 1.56 8.43 -20.42
C ALA A 327 2.44 8.55 -21.68
N CYS A 328 2.78 9.76 -22.12
CA CYS A 328 3.60 10.05 -23.30
C CYS A 328 5.07 10.38 -22.97
N LEU A 329 5.52 10.21 -21.73
CA LEU A 329 6.94 10.39 -21.39
C LEU A 329 7.84 9.40 -22.16
N PRO A 330 9.13 9.72 -22.38
CA PRO A 330 9.99 8.89 -23.24
C PRO A 330 10.13 7.45 -22.76
N LEU A 331 10.29 7.23 -21.45
CA LEU A 331 10.45 5.90 -20.86
C LEU A 331 9.14 5.40 -20.25
N LEU A 332 8.82 4.12 -20.48
CA LEU A 332 7.61 3.49 -19.93
C LEU A 332 7.54 3.54 -18.40
N PRO A 333 8.63 3.31 -17.64
CA PRO A 333 8.60 3.46 -16.18
C PRO A 333 8.29 4.88 -15.73
N GLU A 334 8.88 5.90 -16.37
CA GLU A 334 8.61 7.31 -16.05
C GLU A 334 7.14 7.67 -16.27
N CYS A 335 6.50 7.07 -17.29
CA CYS A 335 5.07 7.24 -17.52
C CYS A 335 4.24 6.75 -16.34
N LEU A 336 4.57 5.58 -15.81
CA LEU A 336 3.86 5.00 -14.67
C LEU A 336 4.09 5.81 -13.39
N ASP A 337 5.31 6.29 -13.15
CA ASP A 337 5.62 7.16 -12.02
C ASP A 337 4.86 8.51 -12.11
N ALA A 338 4.75 9.06 -13.32
CA ALA A 338 3.97 10.27 -13.57
C ALA A 338 2.47 10.06 -13.35
N LEU A 339 1.92 8.92 -13.79
CA LEU A 339 0.51 8.55 -13.57
C LEU A 339 0.22 8.32 -12.07
N LEU A 340 1.10 7.62 -11.36
CA LEU A 340 0.99 7.45 -9.90
C LEU A 340 1.02 8.82 -9.20
N SER A 341 1.94 9.69 -9.60
CA SER A 341 2.07 11.03 -9.03
C SER A 341 0.82 11.87 -9.30
N LEU A 342 0.27 11.78 -10.51
CA LEU A 342 -0.97 12.45 -10.90
C LEU A 342 -2.16 11.99 -10.05
N ALA A 343 -2.35 10.67 -9.91
CA ALA A 343 -3.43 10.10 -9.12
C ALA A 343 -3.28 10.44 -7.63
N THR A 344 -2.07 10.34 -7.08
CA THR A 344 -1.78 10.66 -5.68
C THR A 344 -2.00 12.15 -5.39
N ALA A 345 -1.59 13.04 -6.30
CA ALA A 345 -1.81 14.46 -6.17
C ALA A 345 -3.31 14.83 -6.24
N HIS A 346 -4.05 14.20 -7.16
CA HIS A 346 -5.51 14.36 -7.25
C HIS A 346 -6.21 13.89 -5.96
N ALA A 347 -5.74 12.78 -5.37
CA ALA A 347 -6.27 12.23 -4.13
C ALA A 347 -5.86 12.97 -2.85
N GLY A 348 -5.18 14.12 -2.95
CA GLY A 348 -4.77 14.91 -1.77
C GLY A 348 -3.58 14.34 -1.00
N GLY A 349 -2.78 13.46 -1.61
CA GLY A 349 -1.51 12.97 -1.07
C GLY A 349 -1.45 11.47 -0.74
N SER A 350 -2.58 10.76 -0.76
CA SER A 350 -2.64 9.31 -0.56
C SER A 350 -3.81 8.71 -1.34
N LEU A 351 -3.57 7.58 -2.01
CA LEU A 351 -4.61 6.80 -2.67
C LEU A 351 -5.54 6.15 -1.64
N GLN A 352 -6.81 5.99 -2.01
CA GLN A 352 -7.82 5.32 -1.18
C GLN A 352 -7.93 3.82 -1.48
N ASP A 353 -7.50 3.40 -2.66
CA ASP A 353 -7.55 2.01 -3.12
C ASP A 353 -6.21 1.55 -3.71
N ASP A 354 -6.05 0.24 -3.88
CA ASP A 354 -4.92 -0.33 -4.58
C ASP A 354 -4.89 0.14 -6.04
N LEU A 355 -3.69 0.22 -6.61
CA LEU A 355 -3.47 0.73 -7.96
C LEU A 355 -2.46 -0.15 -8.68
N ALA A 356 -2.89 -0.81 -9.75
CA ALA A 356 -2.04 -1.48 -10.70
C ALA A 356 -2.12 -0.79 -12.07
N LEU A 357 -0.96 -0.54 -12.67
CA LEU A 357 -0.81 0.06 -13.98
C LEU A 357 0.11 -0.81 -14.83
N ILE A 358 -0.26 -1.04 -16.08
CA ILE A 358 0.62 -1.65 -17.10
C ILE A 358 0.63 -0.76 -18.33
N MET A 359 1.83 -0.36 -18.74
CA MET A 359 2.06 0.30 -20.01
C MET A 359 2.64 -0.68 -21.02
N CYS A 360 1.99 -0.79 -22.18
CA CYS A 360 2.41 -1.63 -23.29
C CYS A 360 2.71 -0.77 -24.53
N GLU A 361 3.86 -0.98 -25.16
CA GLU A 361 4.28 -0.22 -26.35
C GLU A 361 4.83 -1.18 -27.42
N PRO A 362 4.15 -1.34 -28.57
CA PRO A 362 4.71 -2.09 -29.69
C PRO A 362 6.05 -1.49 -30.13
N ARG A 363 7.12 -2.30 -30.09
CA ARG A 363 8.43 -1.92 -30.60
C ARG A 363 8.44 -2.12 -32.11
N ARG A 364 9.12 -1.23 -32.83
CA ARG A 364 9.43 -1.49 -34.24
C ARG A 364 10.34 -2.72 -34.28
N ALA A 365 10.02 -3.69 -35.14
CA ALA A 365 11.01 -4.68 -35.54
C ALA A 365 12.20 -3.92 -36.13
N THR A 366 13.32 -3.91 -35.42
CA THR A 366 14.59 -3.56 -36.05
C THR A 366 14.81 -4.61 -37.12
N SER A 367 14.84 -4.19 -38.38
CA SER A 367 15.31 -5.04 -39.46
C SER A 367 16.75 -5.42 -39.13
N MET A 368 16.94 -6.58 -38.51
CA MET A 368 18.24 -7.24 -38.47
C MET A 368 18.65 -7.43 -39.92
N GLY A 369 19.68 -6.68 -40.33
CA GLY A 369 20.23 -6.76 -41.67
C GLY A 369 20.56 -8.21 -42.01
N GLU A 370 20.25 -8.60 -43.24
CA GLU A 370 20.77 -9.80 -43.88
C GLU A 370 22.30 -9.73 -43.91
N GLY A 371 22.93 -10.22 -42.84
CA GLY A 371 24.34 -10.54 -42.76
C GLY A 371 24.44 -12.04 -42.57
N GLY A 372 24.70 -12.77 -43.64
CA GLY A 372 24.80 -14.23 -43.66
C GLY A 372 25.80 -14.75 -42.62
N GLY A 373 25.35 -15.72 -41.82
CA GLY A 373 26.17 -16.43 -40.87
C GLY A 373 25.33 -17.53 -40.22
N THR A 374 25.39 -18.73 -40.78
CA THR A 374 24.84 -19.95 -40.19
C THR A 374 25.51 -20.19 -38.84
N HIS A 375 24.86 -19.76 -37.77
CA HIS A 375 25.18 -20.24 -36.42
C HIS A 375 23.88 -20.63 -35.74
N ASP A 376 23.69 -21.94 -35.63
CA ASP A 376 22.55 -22.57 -34.98
C ASP A 376 22.57 -22.15 -33.49
N PRO A 377 21.56 -21.43 -32.97
CA PRO A 377 21.50 -21.12 -31.55
C PRO A 377 21.14 -22.38 -30.76
N PRO A 378 21.73 -22.60 -29.57
CA PRO A 378 21.40 -23.76 -28.76
C PRO A 378 19.92 -23.72 -28.37
N ALA A 379 19.24 -24.85 -28.50
CA ALA A 379 17.85 -25.05 -28.12
C ALA A 379 17.61 -24.64 -26.65
N VAL A 380 17.19 -23.39 -26.45
CA VAL A 380 16.64 -22.91 -25.19
C VAL A 380 15.25 -23.51 -25.09
N ARG A 381 15.10 -24.49 -24.21
CA ARG A 381 13.83 -25.15 -23.87
C ARG A 381 12.68 -24.15 -23.80
N ASP A 382 11.69 -24.34 -24.66
CA ASP A 382 10.37 -23.70 -24.65
C ASP A 382 9.71 -23.88 -23.28
N ARG A 383 9.96 -22.95 -22.36
CA ARG A 383 9.07 -22.73 -21.22
C ARG A 383 8.33 -21.44 -21.47
N CYS A 384 7.00 -21.52 -21.37
CA CYS A 384 6.18 -20.35 -21.12
C CYS A 384 6.79 -19.63 -19.90
N LEU A 385 7.21 -18.38 -20.13
CA LEU A 385 7.71 -17.49 -19.07
C LEU A 385 6.54 -16.80 -18.40
#